data_AF-A0A2H0EC76-F1
#
_entry.id   AF-A0A2H0EC76-F1
#
_cell.length_a   1.000
_cell.length_b   1.000
_cell.length_c   1.000
_cell.angle_alpha   90.00
_cell.angle_beta   90.00
_cell.angle_gamma   90.00
#
_symmetry.space_group_name_H-M   'P 1'
#
loop_
_entity.id
_entity.type
_entity.pdbx_description
1 polymer ?
#
loop_
_entity_poly.entity_id
_entity_poly.type
_entity_poly.pdbx_seq_one_letter_code
_entity_poly.pdbx_strand_id
1 'polypeptide(L)' 'MKHQFTAVYKKSGKWYLGWIEEIPGVNTQGKTLKEAKENLKEALLLIIESSQFII' A
#
# COMPACT_ATOMS: atom_id res chain seq x y z
N MET A 1 11.44 8.08 13.66
CA MET A 1 11.51 8.77 12.36
C MET A 1 10.11 8.81 11.76
N LYS A 2 9.73 9.89 11.07
CA LYS A 2 8.44 9.97 10.38
C LYS A 2 8.69 9.72 8.91
N HIS A 3 8.30 8.54 8.43
CA HIS A 3 8.33 8.23 7.01
C HIS A 3 7.02 8.69 6.37
N GLN A 4 7.11 9.33 5.21
CA GLN A 4 5.97 9.71 4.39
C GLN A 4 6.11 9.01 3.05
N PHE A 5 5.02 8.38 2.62
CA PHE A 5 4.95 7.62 1.38
C PHE A 5 3.76 8.11 0.56
N THR A 6 3.86 7.96 -0.75
CA THR A 6 2.82 8.33 -1.69
C THR A 6 2.01 7.11 -2.06
N ALA A 7 0.75 7.11 -1.66
CA ALA A 7 -0.19 6.04 -2.00
C ALA A 7 -1.03 6.45 -3.21
N VAL A 8 -0.96 5.66 -4.28
CA VAL A 8 -1.79 5.84 -5.48
C VAL A 8 -2.94 4.84 -5.44
N TYR A 9 -4.12 5.30 -5.86
CA TYR A 9 -5.31 4.46 -5.96
C TYR A 9 -5.96 4.60 -7.33
N LYS A 10 -6.36 3.48 -7.92
CA LYS A 10 -7.02 3.44 -9.22
C LYS A 10 -8.25 2.55 -9.15
N LYS A 11 -9.41 3.07 -9.59
CA LYS A 11 -10.60 2.24 -9.81
C LYS A 11 -10.42 1.44 -11.10
N SER A 12 -10.57 0.12 -11.02
CA SER A 12 -10.48 -0.81 -12.14
C SER A 12 -11.64 -1.81 -12.07
N GLY A 13 -12.66 -1.60 -12.89
CA GLY A 13 -13.89 -2.40 -12.87
C GLY A 13 -14.56 -2.43 -11.49
N LYS A 14 -14.70 -3.63 -10.93
CA LYS A 14 -15.31 -3.88 -9.60
C LYS A 14 -14.33 -3.72 -8.43
N TRP A 15 -13.11 -3.24 -8.68
CA TRP A 15 -12.04 -3.18 -7.70
C TRP A 15 -11.41 -1.80 -7.64
N TYR A 16 -10.82 -1.48 -6.50
CA TYR A 16 -9.84 -0.43 -6.31
C TYR A 16 -8.48 -1.08 -6.15
N LEU A 17 -7.52 -0.67 -6.96
CA LEU A 17 -6.11 -1.03 -6.84
C LEU A 17 -5.41 0.06 -6.03
N GLY A 18 -4.48 -0.31 -5.16
CA GLY A 18 -3.66 0.63 -4.39
C GLY A 18 -2.20 0.19 -4.37
N TRP A 19 -1.25 1.13 -4.43
CA TRP A 19 0.18 0.84 -4.29
C TRP A 19 0.94 2.04 -3.73
N ILE A 20 2.15 1.79 -3.20
CA ILE A 20 3.10 2.82 -2.76
C ILE A 20 4.08 3.12 -3.90
N GLU A 21 4.21 4.37 -4.31
CA GLU A 21 5.10 4.75 -5.43
C GLU A 21 6.56 4.46 -5.13
N GLU A 22 6.98 4.65 -3.88
CA GLU A 22 8.37 4.53 -3.45
C GLU A 22 8.80 3.09 -3.17
N ILE A 23 7.86 2.14 -3.02
CA ILE A 23 8.17 0.75 -2.66
C ILE A 23 7.51 -0.22 -3.64
N PRO A 24 8.25 -0.70 -4.65
CA PRO A 24 7.78 -1.74 -5.54
C PRO A 24 7.33 -2.98 -4.78
N GLY A 25 6.18 -3.54 -5.16
CA GLY A 25 5.60 -4.73 -4.52
C GLY A 25 4.70 -4.46 -3.32
N VAL A 26 4.64 -3.21 -2.80
CA VAL A 26 3.62 -2.82 -1.83
C VAL A 26 2.36 -2.41 -2.58
N ASN A 27 1.51 -3.40 -2.85
CA ASN A 27 0.28 -3.23 -3.60
C ASN A 27 -0.87 -4.05 -3.01
N THR A 28 -2.09 -3.57 -3.20
CA THR A 28 -3.30 -4.23 -2.73
C THR A 28 -4.48 -3.97 -3.66
N GLN A 29 -5.59 -4.64 -3.37
CA GLN A 29 -6.89 -4.35 -3.96
C GLN A 29 -8.00 -4.42 -2.90
N GLY A 30 -9.12 -3.76 -3.17
CA GLY A 30 -10.34 -3.85 -2.37
C GLY A 30 -11.59 -3.60 -3.22
N LYS A 31 -12.76 -4.07 -2.76
CA LYS A 31 -14.06 -3.76 -3.40
C LYS A 31 -14.45 -2.29 -3.24
N THR A 32 -13.94 -1.65 -2.19
CA THR A 32 -14.13 -0.21 -1.93
C THR A 32 -12.79 0.50 -1.81
N LEU A 33 -12.80 1.83 -1.99
CA LEU A 33 -11.59 2.65 -1.76
C LEU A 33 -11.13 2.58 -0.30
N LYS A 34 -12.06 2.45 0.65
CA LYS A 34 -11.74 2.31 2.08
C LYS A 34 -10.98 1.02 2.34
N GLU A 35 -11.50 -0.10 1.84
CA GLU A 35 -10.85 -1.41 1.96
C GLU A 35 -9.46 -1.42 1.32
N ALA A 36 -9.31 -0.86 0.11
CA ALA A 36 -8.00 -0.75 -0.53
C ALA A 36 -7.03 0.12 0.29
N LYS A 37 -7.51 1.16 0.99
CA LYS A 37 -6.67 1.99 1.89
C LYS A 37 -6.25 1.24 3.14
N GLU A 38 -7.16 0.49 3.76
CA GLU A 38 -6.89 -0.31 4.97
C GLU A 38 -5.88 -1.41 4.65
N ASN A 39 -6.14 -2.17 3.58
CA ASN A 39 -5.23 -3.23 3.14
C ASN A 39 -3.84 -2.69 2.77
N LEU A 40 -3.75 -1.49 2.16
CA LEU A 40 -2.45 -0.93 1.76
C LEU A 40 -1.64 -0.49 2.98
N LYS A 41 -2.29 0.04 4.01
CA LYS A 41 -1.64 0.39 5.28
C LYS A 41 -1.09 -0.86 5.96
N GLU A 42 -1.86 -1.93 6.01
CA GLU A 42 -1.41 -3.21 6.59
C GLU A 42 -0.24 -3.79 5.80
N ALA A 43 -0.31 -3.82 4.48
CA ALA A 43 0.79 -4.29 3.63
C ALA A 43 2.07 -3.44 3.82
N LEU A 44 1.94 -2.12 3.89
CA LEU A 44 3.07 -1.21 4.16
C LEU A 44 3.66 -1.44 5.56
N LEU A 45 2.83 -1.59 6.59
CA LEU A 45 3.27 -1.91 7.95
C LEU A 45 4.04 -3.22 8.01
N LEU A 46 3.50 -4.28 7.40
CA LEU A 46 4.17 -5.57 7.33
C LEU A 46 5.54 -5.46 6.66
N ILE A 47 5.66 -4.68 5.59
CA ILE A 47 6.94 -4.47 4.92
C ILE A 47 7.90 -3.66 5.77
N ILE A 48 7.46 -2.58 6.43
CA ILE A 48 8.30 -1.79 7.34
C ILE A 48 8.78 -2.61 8.55
N GLU A 49 7.92 -3.48 9.10
CA GLU A 49 8.21 -4.29 10.27
C GLU A 49 9.07 -5.53 9.94
N SER A 50 8.79 -6.20 8.82
CA SER A 50 9.56 -7.38 8.38
C SER A 50 10.91 -7.01 7.80
N SER A 51 11.03 -5.81 7.26
CA SER A 51 12.26 -5.35 6.66
C SER A 51 13.12 -4.66 7.71
N GLN A 52 14.14 -5.37 8.19
CA GLN A 52 15.45 -4.76 8.35
C GLN A 52 15.91 -4.27 6.95
N PHE A 53 15.30 -3.21 6.40
CA PHE A 53 15.74 -2.64 5.13
C PHE A 53 17.16 -2.10 5.35
N ILE A 54 18.13 -2.98 5.10
CA ILE A 54 19.50 -2.66 4.74
C ILE A 54 19.36 -1.76 3.51
N ILE A 55 19.50 -0.46 3.76
CA ILE A 55 19.97 0.49 2.75
C ILE A 55 21.47 0.59 2.96
#